data_AF-A0AAV0WMD8-F1
#
_entry.id   AF-A0AAV0WMD8-F1
#
_cell.length_a   1.000
_cell.length_b   1.000
_cell.length_c   1.000
_cell.angle_alpha   90.00
_cell.angle_beta   90.00
_cell.angle_gamma   90.00
#
_symmetry.space_group_name_H-M   'P 1'
#
loop_
_entity.id
_entity.type
_entity.pdbx_description
1 polymer ?
#
loop_
_entity_poly.entity_id
_entity_poly.type
_entity_poly.pdbx_seq_one_letter_code
_entity_poly.pdbx_strand_id
1 'polypeptide(L)'
;MNKQQILTLISYLSSSESDDDELIYNIIKEPVIGPKIYNFILNVVHSYSDKQFKASFRIERTTAYYIIKTFEDSTFFPQQHMYEPRQTSENYIIS
;
A
#
# COMPACT_ATOMS: atom_id res chain seq x y z
N MET A 1 5.15 -19.50 1.76
CA MET A 1 4.32 -20.56 1.14
C MET A 1 5.20 -21.80 1.00
N ASN A 2 4.73 -22.99 1.33
CA ASN A 2 5.56 -24.20 1.21
C ASN A 2 5.58 -24.73 -0.24
N LYS A 3 6.55 -25.59 -0.55
CA LYS A 3 6.73 -26.14 -1.91
C LYS A 3 5.47 -26.84 -2.46
N GLN A 4 4.71 -27.51 -1.59
CA GLN A 4 3.49 -28.21 -1.99
C GLN A 4 2.40 -27.22 -2.42
N GLN A 5 2.22 -26.14 -1.68
CA GLN A 5 1.26 -25.08 -1.99
C GLN A 5 1.59 -24.36 -3.31
N ILE A 6 2.88 -24.11 -3.58
CA ILE A 6 3.35 -23.50 -4.84
C ILE A 6 3.00 -24.40 -6.03
N LEU A 7 3.27 -25.71 -5.93
CA LEU A 7 2.98 -26.66 -7.01
C LEU A 7 1.48 -26.79 -7.30
N THR A 8 0.64 -26.78 -6.26
CA THR A 8 -0.82 -26.78 -6.42
C THR A 8 -1.31 -25.52 -7.12
N LEU A 9 -0.78 -24.35 -6.76
CA LEU A 9 -1.14 -23.08 -7.38
C LEU A 9 -0.71 -23.03 -8.85
N ILE A 10 0.52 -23.43 -9.17
CA ILE A 10 1.02 -23.50 -10.56
C ILE A 10 0.15 -24.45 -11.39
N SER A 11 -0.15 -25.64 -10.87
CA SER A 11 -1.02 -26.60 -11.58
C SER A 11 -2.41 -26.04 -11.87
N TYR A 12 -2.97 -25.24 -10.97
CA TYR A 12 -4.29 -24.61 -11.15
C TYR A 12 -4.23 -23.51 -12.21
N LEU A 13 -3.19 -22.68 -12.19
CA LEU A 13 -3.05 -21.52 -13.08
C LEU A 13 -2.58 -21.90 -14.50
N SER A 14 -1.72 -22.92 -14.64
CA SER A 14 -1.27 -23.44 -15.95
C SER A 14 -2.37 -24.15 -16.76
N SER A 15 -3.59 -24.28 -16.22
CA SER A 15 -4.75 -24.82 -16.96
C SER A 15 -5.46 -23.75 -17.81
N SER A 16 -5.00 -22.49 -17.77
CA SER A 16 -5.49 -21.39 -18.60
C SER A 16 -4.40 -21.02 -19.62
N GLU A 17 -4.69 -21.11 -20.93
CA GLU A 17 -3.80 -20.68 -22.01
C GLU A 17 -3.69 -19.14 -22.02
N SER A 18 -2.92 -18.60 -21.09
CA SER A 18 -2.78 -17.17 -20.85
C SER A 18 -1.32 -16.84 -20.59
N ASP A 19 -0.84 -15.69 -21.07
CA ASP A 19 0.53 -15.14 -20.91
C ASP A 19 0.85 -14.76 -19.43
N ASP A 20 0.24 -15.44 -18.45
CA ASP A 20 0.22 -15.10 -17.03
C ASP A 20 1.45 -15.59 -16.24
N ASP A 21 2.49 -16.07 -16.93
CA ASP A 21 3.74 -16.53 -16.30
C ASP A 21 4.40 -15.42 -15.46
N GLU A 22 4.27 -14.15 -15.88
CA GLU A 22 4.79 -12.99 -15.14
C GLU A 22 3.98 -12.71 -13.86
N LEU A 23 2.66 -12.95 -13.89
CA LEU A 23 1.80 -12.85 -12.70
C LEU A 23 2.10 -13.96 -11.70
N ILE A 24 2.28 -15.19 -12.18
CA ILE A 24 2.66 -16.35 -11.36
C ILE A 24 4.00 -16.08 -10.68
N TYR A 25 4.98 -15.55 -11.42
CA TYR A 25 6.28 -15.16 -10.87
C TYR A 25 6.14 -14.12 -9.75
N ASN A 26 5.33 -13.09 -9.94
CA ASN A 26 5.10 -12.06 -8.93
C ASN A 26 4.37 -12.57 -7.67
N ILE A 27 3.53 -13.59 -7.79
CA ILE A 27 2.82 -14.21 -6.66
C ILE A 27 3.76 -15.11 -5.84
N ILE A 28 4.65 -15.85 -6.49
CA ILE A 28 5.55 -16.81 -5.83
C ILE A 28 6.79 -16.11 -5.26
N LYS A 29 7.21 -14.99 -5.85
CA LYS A 29 8.38 -14.25 -5.42
C LYS A 29 8.24 -13.86 -3.94
N GLU A 30 9.21 -14.29 -3.14
CA GLU A 30 9.26 -13.87 -1.74
C GLU A 30 9.34 -12.34 -1.66
N PRO A 31 8.52 -11.70 -0.82
CA PRO A 31 8.56 -10.27 -0.66
C PRO A 31 9.93 -9.87 -0.12
N VAL A 32 10.58 -8.93 -0.80
CA VAL A 32 11.84 -8.37 -0.32
C VAL A 32 11.54 -7.55 0.93
N ILE A 33 12.00 -8.03 2.09
CA ILE A 33 11.85 -7.31 3.35
C ILE A 33 12.89 -6.19 3.37
N GLY A 34 12.46 -4.98 3.03
CA GLY A 34 13.25 -3.75 3.14
C GLY A 34 12.87 -2.96 4.39
N PRO A 35 13.79 -2.14 4.94
CA PRO A 35 13.42 -1.19 5.98
C PRO A 35 12.37 -0.21 5.45
N LYS A 36 11.36 0.08 6.27
CA LYS A 36 10.41 1.16 5.97
C LYS A 36 11.18 2.48 5.84
N ILE A 37 10.88 3.26 4.81
CA ILE A 37 11.49 4.58 4.61
C ILE A 37 11.07 5.49 5.76
N TYR A 38 12.05 6.00 6.51
CA TYR A 38 11.79 6.97 7.57
C TYR A 38 11.17 8.24 6.97
N ASN A 39 10.11 8.75 7.61
CA ASN A 39 9.32 9.89 7.13
C ASN A 39 8.84 9.72 5.67
N PHE A 40 8.36 8.52 5.30
CA PHE A 40 7.90 8.18 3.96
C PHE A 40 6.98 9.24 3.34
N ILE A 41 6.01 9.75 4.10
CA ILE A 41 5.08 10.78 3.60
C ILE A 41 5.82 12.05 3.18
N LEU A 42 6.65 12.60 4.07
CA LEU A 42 7.40 13.83 3.81
C LEU A 42 8.44 13.64 2.69
N ASN A 43 9.14 12.51 2.67
CA ASN A 43 10.28 12.29 1.79
C ASN A 43 9.88 11.75 0.41
N VAL A 44 8.77 11.01 0.32
CA VAL A 44 8.35 10.29 -0.89
C VAL A 44 7.00 10.78 -1.39
N VAL A 45 5.95 10.75 -0.57
CA VAL A 45 4.58 11.06 -1.02
C VAL A 45 4.45 12.52 -1.46
N HIS A 46 5.06 13.44 -0.70
CA HIS A 46 5.05 14.87 -1.01
C HIS A 46 5.91 15.22 -2.24
N SER A 47 6.88 14.37 -2.61
CA SER A 47 7.72 14.58 -3.81
C SER A 47 7.12 14.03 -5.10
N TYR A 48 6.07 13.21 -5.02
CA TYR A 48 5.36 12.73 -6.21
C TYR A 48 4.67 13.86 -6.98
N SER A 49 4.72 13.78 -8.31
CA SER A 49 3.72 14.45 -9.16
C SER A 49 2.33 13.82 -8.97
N ASP A 50 1.27 14.50 -9.40
CA ASP A 50 -0.08 13.92 -9.30
C ASP A 50 -0.24 12.62 -10.10
N LYS A 51 0.45 12.50 -11.24
CA LYS A 51 0.48 11.26 -12.03
C LYS A 51 1.14 10.12 -11.23
N GLN A 52 2.27 10.38 -10.57
CA GLN A 52 2.94 9.39 -9.73
C GLN A 52 2.11 9.03 -8.51
N PHE A 53 1.50 10.02 -7.86
CA PHE A 53 0.60 9.80 -6.73
C PHE A 53 -0.56 8.90 -7.14
N LYS A 54 -1.24 9.22 -8.25
CA LYS A 54 -2.34 8.40 -8.77
C LYS A 54 -1.88 6.99 -9.16
N ALA A 55 -0.69 6.83 -9.73
CA ALA A 55 -0.16 5.50 -10.04
C ALA A 55 0.09 4.67 -8.77
N SER A 56 0.65 5.29 -7.73
CA SER A 56 0.98 4.61 -6.47
C SER A 56 -0.24 4.31 -5.60
N PHE A 57 -1.17 5.26 -5.45
CA PHE A 57 -2.32 5.18 -4.55
C PHE A 57 -3.65 4.86 -5.25
N ARG A 58 -3.64 4.81 -6.59
CA ARG A 58 -4.81 4.50 -7.44
C ARG A 58 -6.00 5.46 -7.26
N ILE A 59 -5.73 6.66 -6.75
CA ILE A 59 -6.71 7.72 -6.52
C ILE A 59 -6.09 9.09 -6.83
N GLU A 60 -6.92 10.05 -7.23
CA GLU A 60 -6.47 11.44 -7.39
C GLU A 60 -5.99 12.03 -6.05
N ARG A 61 -4.91 12.82 -6.11
CA ARG A 61 -4.32 13.45 -4.91
C ARG A 61 -5.36 14.29 -4.17
N THR A 62 -6.10 15.12 -4.89
CA THR A 62 -7.14 15.98 -4.31
C THR A 62 -8.19 15.18 -3.55
N THR A 63 -8.66 14.06 -4.12
CA THR A 63 -9.62 13.17 -3.47
C THR A 63 -9.02 12.49 -2.23
N ALA A 64 -7.76 12.04 -2.30
CA ALA A 64 -7.09 11.46 -1.13
C ALA A 64 -7.02 12.46 0.03
N TYR A 65 -6.59 13.70 -0.21
CA TYR A 65 -6.51 14.72 0.84
C TYR A 65 -7.87 15.19 1.34
N TYR A 66 -8.91 15.14 0.50
CA TYR A 66 -10.29 15.34 0.97
C TYR A 66 -10.71 14.25 1.97
N ILE A 67 -10.43 12.97 1.68
CA ILE A 67 -10.73 11.86 2.59
C ILE A 67 -9.95 12.00 3.89
N ILE A 68 -8.66 12.37 3.81
CA ILE A 68 -7.82 12.58 4.98
C ILE A 68 -8.35 13.68 5.87
N LYS A 69 -8.79 14.79 5.26
CA LYS A 69 -9.37 15.89 6.01
C LYS A 69 -10.69 15.49 6.67
N THR A 70 -11.54 14.79 5.92
CA THR A 70 -12.81 14.27 6.43
C THR A 70 -12.59 13.29 7.60
N PHE A 71 -11.56 12.45 7.50
CA PHE A 71 -11.19 11.53 8.57
C PHE A 71 -10.68 12.27 9.80
N GLU A 72 -9.77 13.23 9.63
CA GLU A 72 -9.24 14.08 10.73
C GLU A 72 -10.36 14.78 11.51
N ASP A 73 -11.38 15.28 10.81
CA ASP A 73 -12.51 15.99 11.41
C ASP A 73 -13.59 15.04 11.98
N SER A 74 -13.45 13.73 11.76
CA SER A 74 -14.42 12.73 12.21
C SER A 74 -14.19 12.29 13.66
N THR A 75 -15.23 11.73 14.27
CA THR A 75 -15.14 11.10 15.60
C THR A 75 -14.27 9.84 15.63
N PHE A 76 -13.88 9.31 14.47
CA PHE A 76 -13.03 8.13 14.34
C PHE A 76 -11.54 8.46 14.40
N PHE A 77 -11.16 9.74 14.27
CA PHE A 77 -9.77 10.14 14.44
C PHE A 77 -9.39 10.06 15.93
N PRO A 78 -8.38 9.26 16.30
CA PRO A 78 -8.04 9.05 17.70
C PRO A 78 -7.61 10.36 18.36
N GLN A 79 -8.32 10.72 19.43
CA GLN A 79 -7.93 11.84 20.28
C GLN A 79 -6.68 11.43 21.07
N GLN A 80 -5.63 12.25 21.00
CA GLN A 80 -4.32 11.90 21.55
C GLN A 80 -4.36 11.55 23.04
N HIS A 81 -3.69 10.46 23.40
CA HIS A 81 -3.30 10.17 24.78
C HIS A 81 -1.89 10.70 25.05
N MET A 82 -1.64 11.17 26.27
CA MET A 82 -0.43 11.92 26.69
C MET A 82 0.94 11.25 26.41
N TYR A 83 0.96 9.97 26.02
CA TYR A 83 2.17 9.16 25.94
C TYR A 83 2.48 8.59 24.54
N GLU A 84 1.64 8.83 23.53
CA GLU A 84 1.87 8.31 22.18
C GLU A 84 2.43 9.37 21.23
N PRO A 85 3.37 9.00 20.32
CA PRO A 85 3.82 9.88 19.26
C PRO A 85 2.63 10.39 18.45
N ARG A 86 2.59 11.69 18.17
CA ARG A 86 1.50 12.28 17.36
C ARG A 86 1.52 11.67 15.95
N GLN A 87 0.59 10.76 15.67
CA GLN A 87 0.35 10.27 14.31
C GLN A 87 -0.67 11.20 13.62
N THR A 88 -0.37 11.61 12.40
CA THR A 88 -1.24 12.48 11.59
C THR A 88 -2.31 11.65 10.89
N SER A 89 -3.47 12.24 10.58
CA SER A 89 -4.51 11.61 9.73
C SER A 89 -3.95 11.12 8.40
N GLU A 90 -2.99 11.85 7.84
CA GLU A 90 -2.24 11.46 6.64
C GLU A 90 -1.49 10.13 6.83
N ASN A 91 -0.83 9.93 7.99
CA ASN A 91 -0.16 8.66 8.31
C ASN A 91 -1.12 7.48 8.53
N TYR A 92 -2.40 7.72 8.83
CA TYR A 92 -3.38 6.63 8.92
C TYR A 92 -3.86 6.14 7.56
N ILE A 93 -3.80 7.01 6.53
CA ILE A 93 -4.42 6.74 5.23
C ILE A 93 -3.38 6.48 4.13
N ILE A 94 -2.18 7.10 4.21
CA ILE A 94 -1.17 7.07 3.14
C ILE A 94 0.18 6.42 3.54
N SER A 95 0.24 5.63 4.63
CA SER A 95 1.48 4.93 5.08
C SER A 95 1.54 3.45 4.70
#